data_AF-A0A6I3LJR8-F1
#
_entry.id   AF-A0A6I3LJR8-F1
#
_cell.length_a   1.000
_cell.length_b   1.000
_cell.length_c   1.000
_cell.angle_alpha   90.00
_cell.angle_beta   90.00
_cell.angle_gamma   90.00
#
_symmetry.space_group_name_H-M   'P 1'
#
loop_
_entity.id
_entity.type
_entity.pdbx_description
1 polymer ?
#
loop_
_entity_poly.entity_id
_entity_poly.type
_entity_poly.pdbx_seq_one_letter_code
_entity_poly.pdbx_strand_id
1 'polypeptide(L)'
;NRGLNVTIQKFDPYINLDPGTMSPYQHGEVFVTDDGAETDLDLGHYERFVDINVTKFNNVTCGKVYSTVLQKERRGDYLGGTVQVIP
;
A
#
# COMPACT_ATOMS: atom_id res chain seq x y z
N ASN A 1 20.54 -7.99 16.92
CA ASN A 1 19.16 -8.50 16.96
C ASN A 1 18.71 -8.78 18.38
N ARG A 2 17.55 -8.24 18.79
CA ARG A 2 16.99 -8.33 20.16
C ARG A 2 15.98 -9.49 20.37
N GLY A 3 15.83 -10.38 19.38
CA GLY A 3 14.86 -11.49 19.44
C GLY A 3 13.39 -11.06 19.36
N LEU A 4 13.11 -9.85 18.85
CA LEU A 4 11.74 -9.37 18.64
C LEU A 4 11.28 -9.74 17.24
N ASN A 5 10.02 -10.17 17.12
CA ASN A 5 9.34 -10.30 15.83
C ASN A 5 8.90 -8.90 15.38
N VAL A 6 9.44 -8.43 14.27
CA VAL A 6 9.16 -7.11 13.71
C VAL A 6 8.52 -7.31 12.34
N THR A 7 7.61 -6.41 11.97
CA THR A 7 7.08 -6.25 10.62
C THR A 7 7.06 -4.77 10.27
N ILE A 8 6.92 -4.44 8.99
CA ILE A 8 6.94 -3.05 8.51
C ILE A 8 5.67 -2.76 7.70
N GLN A 9 5.17 -1.54 7.82
CA GLN A 9 4.05 -1.03 7.05
C GLN A 9 4.42 0.31 6.43
N LYS A 10 4.31 0.42 5.11
CA LYS A 10 4.46 1.67 4.36
C LYS A 10 3.07 2.25 4.07
N PHE A 11 2.91 3.54 4.38
CA PHE A 11 1.74 4.33 4.02
C PHE A 11 2.16 5.42 3.04
N ASP A 12 1.74 5.28 1.79
CA ASP A 12 2.09 6.19 0.71
C ASP A 12 0.95 7.20 0.45
N PRO A 13 1.22 8.52 0.50
CA PRO A 13 0.16 9.51 0.40
C PRO A 13 -0.33 9.77 -1.04
N TYR A 14 0.29 9.15 -2.05
CA TYR A 14 -0.09 9.36 -3.44
C TYR A 14 -1.41 8.67 -3.82
N ILE A 15 -2.07 9.20 -4.84
CA ILE A 15 -3.42 8.77 -5.28
C ILE A 15 -3.36 7.53 -6.19
N ASN A 16 -2.20 7.20 -6.77
CA ASN A 16 -2.02 5.96 -7.51
C ASN A 16 -2.37 4.74 -6.62
N LEU A 17 -3.06 3.75 -7.19
CA LEU A 17 -3.42 2.52 -6.46
C LEU A 17 -2.18 1.68 -6.12
N ASP A 18 -1.20 1.76 -6.99
CA ASP A 18 0.09 1.08 -6.98
C ASP A 18 1.08 1.96 -7.78
N PRO A 19 2.40 1.76 -7.59
CA PRO A 19 3.40 2.52 -8.33
C PRO A 19 3.62 2.01 -9.77
N GLY A 20 2.91 0.96 -10.22
CA GLY A 20 3.07 0.40 -11.58
C GLY A 20 2.73 1.40 -12.71
N THR A 21 1.97 2.45 -12.38
CA THR A 21 1.65 3.56 -13.30
C THR A 21 2.63 4.73 -13.22
N MET A 22 3.59 4.71 -12.29
CA MET A 22 4.57 5.78 -12.08
C MET A 22 5.83 5.53 -12.91
N SER A 23 6.40 6.59 -13.48
CA SER A 23 7.64 6.48 -14.25
C SER A 23 8.82 6.09 -13.34
N PRO A 24 9.50 4.95 -13.58
CA PRO A 24 10.58 4.51 -12.69
C PRO A 24 11.80 5.42 -12.73
N TYR A 25 12.01 6.13 -13.84
CA TYR A 25 13.10 7.10 -13.99
C TYR A 25 12.89 8.37 -13.15
N GLN A 26 11.64 8.69 -12.81
CA GLN A 26 11.30 9.91 -12.06
C GLN A 26 10.98 9.61 -10.60
N HIS A 27 10.44 8.42 -10.31
CA HIS A 27 9.90 8.07 -9.00
C HIS A 27 10.60 6.89 -8.33
N GLY A 28 11.63 6.32 -8.97
CA GLY A 28 12.35 5.15 -8.48
C GLY A 28 11.73 3.85 -8.97
N GLU A 29 12.44 2.75 -8.73
CA GLU A 29 12.01 1.41 -9.15
C GLU A 29 10.71 0.96 -8.46
N VAL A 30 10.03 0.00 -9.08
CA VAL A 30 8.92 -0.72 -8.45
C VAL A 30 9.49 -1.99 -7.82
N PHE A 31 9.20 -2.20 -6.53
CA PHE A 31 9.57 -3.41 -5.82
C PHE A 31 8.46 -4.46 -5.95
N VAL A 32 8.81 -5.66 -6.40
CA VAL A 32 7.88 -6.78 -6.55
C VAL A 32 8.09 -7.76 -5.40
N THR A 33 7.05 -7.94 -4.59
CA THR A 33 6.99 -8.88 -3.46
C THR A 33 6.77 -10.32 -3.93
N ASP A 34 7.09 -11.30 -3.09
CA ASP A 34 6.92 -12.74 -3.40
C ASP A 34 5.47 -13.13 -3.73
N ASP A 35 4.48 -12.41 -3.17
CA ASP A 35 3.05 -12.61 -3.48
C ASP A 35 2.59 -11.87 -4.74
N GLY A 36 3.53 -11.32 -5.51
CA GLY A 36 3.31 -10.72 -6.83
C GLY A 36 2.79 -9.28 -6.78
N ALA A 37 2.88 -8.60 -5.64
CA ALA A 37 2.48 -7.21 -5.53
C ALA A 37 3.58 -6.25 -5.97
N GLU A 38 3.22 -5.32 -6.84
CA GLU A 38 3.99 -4.14 -7.20
C GLU A 38 3.84 -3.08 -6.10
N THR A 39 4.97 -2.66 -5.53
CA THR A 39 5.03 -1.78 -4.37
C THR A 39 6.16 -0.76 -4.49
N ASP A 40 6.15 0.22 -3.60
CA ASP A 40 7.16 1.26 -3.53
C ASP A 40 8.55 0.69 -3.19
N LEU A 41 9.61 1.30 -3.73
CA LEU A 41 11.00 0.85 -3.58
C LEU A 41 11.44 0.68 -2.11
N ASP A 42 10.85 1.46 -1.19
CA ASP A 42 11.21 1.42 0.22
C ASP A 42 10.96 0.05 0.85
N LEU A 43 9.98 -0.71 0.36
CA LEU A 43 9.72 -2.07 0.85
C LEU A 43 10.88 -3.03 0.59
N GLY A 44 11.58 -2.89 -0.53
CA GLY A 44 12.79 -3.66 -0.79
C GLY A 44 13.95 -3.28 0.14
N HIS A 45 14.02 -2.05 0.63
CA HIS A 45 14.97 -1.66 1.67
C HIS A 45 14.60 -2.29 3.02
N TYR A 46 13.32 -2.28 3.37
CA TYR A 46 12.80 -2.81 4.62
C TYR A 46 12.99 -4.32 4.74
N GLU A 47 12.67 -5.06 3.68
CA GLU A 47 12.88 -6.50 3.59
C GLU A 47 14.35 -6.87 3.79
N ARG A 48 15.27 -6.17 3.10
CA ARG A 48 16.72 -6.38 3.26
C ARG A 48 17.24 -6.03 4.66
N PHE A 49 16.60 -5.09 5.37
CA PHE A 49 17.03 -4.67 6.69
C PHE A 49 16.52 -5.58 7.81
N VAL A 50 15.27 -6.03 7.71
CA VAL A 50 14.61 -6.84 8.74
C VAL A 50 14.76 -8.34 8.48
N ASP A 51 15.19 -8.74 7.27
CA ASP A 51 15.37 -10.13 6.85
C ASP A 51 14.06 -10.93 6.93
N ILE A 52 12.99 -10.33 6.40
CA ILE A 52 11.66 -10.94 6.29
C ILE A 52 11.03 -10.64 4.94
N ASN A 53 10.30 -11.60 4.39
CA ASN A 53 9.54 -11.38 3.16
C ASN A 53 8.32 -10.53 3.48
N VAL A 54 8.20 -9.39 2.80
CA VAL A 54 7.00 -8.54 2.87
C VAL A 54 5.95 -9.02 1.86
N THR A 55 4.71 -8.58 2.05
CA THR A 55 3.55 -8.94 1.22
C THR A 55 2.87 -7.69 0.69
N LYS A 56 1.90 -7.86 -0.22
CA LYS A 56 1.02 -6.78 -0.69
C LYS A 56 0.34 -5.96 0.41
N PHE A 57 0.17 -6.53 1.60
CA PHE A 57 -0.48 -5.85 2.73
C PHE A 57 0.45 -4.84 3.41
N ASN A 58 1.77 -4.97 3.23
CA ASN A 58 2.77 -4.08 3.80
C ASN A 58 2.86 -2.73 3.07
N ASN A 59 2.10 -2.52 1.99
CA ASN A 59 1.96 -1.25 1.28
C ASN A 59 0.50 -0.78 1.20
N VAL A 60 0.21 0.39 1.75
CA VAL A 60 -1.10 1.04 1.65
C VAL A 60 -0.94 2.42 1.02
N THR A 61 -1.70 2.70 -0.04
CA THR A 61 -1.69 4.00 -0.72
C THR A 61 -3.01 4.74 -0.45
N CYS A 62 -3.00 6.08 -0.50
CA CYS A 62 -4.24 6.87 -0.48
C CYS A 62 -5.20 6.38 -1.58
N GLY A 63 -4.67 6.11 -2.78
CA GLY A 63 -5.45 5.56 -3.89
C GLY A 63 -6.26 4.32 -3.51
N LYS A 64 -5.60 3.31 -2.92
CA LYS A 64 -6.26 2.06 -2.47
C LYS A 64 -7.36 2.34 -1.45
N VAL A 65 -7.11 3.23 -0.49
CA VAL A 65 -8.09 3.59 0.55
C VAL A 65 -9.32 4.23 -0.08
N TYR A 66 -9.15 5.28 -0.89
CA TYR A 66 -10.26 5.97 -1.54
C TYR A 66 -11.02 5.07 -2.51
N SER A 67 -10.32 4.28 -3.33
CA SER A 67 -10.95 3.33 -4.26
C SER A 67 -11.83 2.32 -3.51
N THR A 68 -11.32 1.77 -2.41
CA THR A 68 -12.08 0.82 -1.57
C THR A 68 -13.32 1.46 -0.96
N VAL A 69 -13.19 2.66 -0.40
CA VAL A 69 -14.31 3.41 0.20
C VAL A 69 -15.37 3.72 -0.86
N LEU A 70 -14.98 4.24 -2.02
CA LEU A 70 -15.91 4.57 -3.10
C LEU A 70 -16.62 3.33 -3.66
N GLN A 71 -15.94 2.19 -3.78
CA GLN A 71 -16.56 0.93 -4.20
C GLN A 71 -17.63 0.44 -3.21
N LYS A 72 -17.34 0.53 -1.90
CA LYS A 72 -18.30 0.19 -0.84
C LYS A 72 -19.53 1.10 -0.91
N GLU A 73 -19.30 2.39 -1.15
CA GLU A 73 -20.37 3.37 -1.30
C GLU A 73 -21.26 3.07 -2.50
N ARG A 74 -20.69 2.82 -3.67
CA ARG A 74 -21.45 2.44 -4.88
C ARG A 74 -22.21 1.13 -4.74
N ARG A 75 -21.75 0.20 -3.90
CA ARG A 75 -22.47 -1.06 -3.58
C ARG A 75 -23.61 -0.85 -2.57
N GLY A 76 -23.67 0.30 -1.90
CA GLY A 76 -24.68 0.60 -0.90
C GLY A 76 -24.30 0.16 0.52
N ASP A 77 -23.04 -0.18 0.79
CA ASP A 77 -22.60 -0.66 2.11
C ASP A 77 -22.76 0.41 3.21
N TYR A 78 -22.78 1.69 2.85
CA TYR A 78 -22.99 2.81 3.79
C TYR A 78 -24.47 3.19 3.95
N LEU A 79 -25.41 2.37 3.46
CA LEU A 79 -26.86 2.52 3.69
C LEU A 79 -27.43 3.90 3.29
N GLY A 80 -26.87 4.51 2.24
CA GLY A 80 -27.27 5.83 1.75
C GLY A 80 -26.77 7.01 2.58
N GLY A 81 -25.91 6.78 3.58
CA GLY A 81 -25.27 7.84 4.35
C GLY A 81 -24.21 8.60 3.55
N THR A 82 -23.94 9.84 3.96
CA THR A 82 -22.83 10.64 3.42
C THR A 82 -21.50 10.00 3.80
N VAL A 83 -20.64 9.76 2.82
CA VAL A 83 -19.29 9.24 3.05
C VAL A 83 -18.32 10.39 3.26
N GLN A 84 -17.56 10.36 4.36
CA GLN A 84 -16.64 11.42 4.77
C GLN A 84 -15.22 10.87 4.97
N VAL A 85 -14.22 11.76 5.04
CA VAL A 85 -12.83 11.37 5.34
C VAL A 85 -12.69 10.96 6.80
N ILE A 86 -13.44 11.60 7.69
CA ILE A 86 -13.49 11.34 9.12
C ILE A 86 -14.96 11.45 9.54
N PRO A 87 -15.48 10.47 10.28
CA PRO A 87 -15.68 9.06 9.92
C PRO A 87 -16.75 8.83 8.83
#